data_AF-A0A935M0H7-F1
#
_entry.id   AF-A0A935M0H7-F1
#
_cell.length_a   1.000
_cell.length_b   1.000
_cell.length_c   1.000
_cell.angle_alpha   90.00
_cell.angle_beta   90.00
_cell.angle_gamma   90.00
#
_symmetry.space_group_name_H-M   'P 1'
#
loop_
_entity.id
_entity.type
_entity.pdbx_description
1 polymer ?
#
loop_
_entity_poly.entity_id
_entity_poly.type
_entity_poly.pdbx_seq_one_letter_code
_entity_poly.pdbx_strand_id
1 'polypeptide(L)'
;MPTVNEKFKECFEIFSTKAIDKDGSPNACKIHDAFGGMEGEHHNCLGCNFADCTNLISRYLKNNEELTDIQQDFTVYLLLLYLLVERVEIVFDIIQLPETYREKHFKVFQQIRKWANFIKHPKSFILTHHPEYDFENSRIIHDREFSETINEIFVTQFYKGFTDPVEQQKHNKDLYLRLRNKKNVLVLFPDIAILTNKLCYSYNKFVELILSNEVYKEILNDETTISAYFEK
;
A
#
# COMPACT_ATOMS: atom_id res chain seq x y z
N MET A 1 3.37 18.04 -19.12
CA MET A 1 4.05 16.87 -18.53
C MET A 1 3.44 16.71 -17.17
N PRO A 2 2.95 15.54 -16.76
CA PRO A 2 2.31 15.42 -15.46
C PRO A 2 3.31 15.82 -14.38
N THR A 3 3.00 16.87 -13.65
CA THR A 3 3.71 17.29 -12.44
C THR A 3 3.39 16.32 -11.30
N VAL A 4 4.16 16.39 -10.22
CA VAL A 4 3.91 15.61 -8.99
C VAL A 4 2.50 15.86 -8.48
N ASN A 5 2.10 17.13 -8.38
CA ASN A 5 0.79 17.56 -7.90
C ASN A 5 -0.33 17.04 -8.80
N GLU A 6 -0.19 17.14 -10.13
CA GLU A 6 -1.17 16.57 -11.07
C GLU A 6 -1.32 15.06 -10.89
N LYS A 7 -0.21 14.35 -10.60
CA LYS A 7 -0.25 12.92 -10.36
C LYS A 7 -0.95 12.56 -9.05
N PHE A 8 -0.70 13.32 -7.98
CA PHE A 8 -1.40 13.14 -6.72
C PHE A 8 -2.89 13.53 -6.80
N LYS A 9 -3.23 14.52 -7.63
CA LYS A 9 -4.62 14.87 -7.93
C LYS A 9 -5.35 13.71 -8.62
N GLU A 10 -4.72 13.07 -9.60
CA GLU A 10 -5.26 11.87 -10.25
C GLU A 10 -5.50 10.75 -9.20
N CYS A 11 -4.55 10.53 -8.30
CA CYS A 11 -4.71 9.57 -7.21
C CYS A 11 -5.88 9.95 -6.28
N PHE A 12 -6.02 11.23 -5.93
CA PHE A 12 -7.13 11.72 -5.11
C PHE A 12 -8.49 11.48 -5.77
N GLU A 13 -8.64 11.78 -7.07
CA GLU A 13 -9.87 11.57 -7.83
C GLU A 13 -10.25 10.07 -7.89
N ILE A 14 -9.26 9.20 -8.17
CA ILE A 14 -9.46 7.75 -8.14
C ILE A 14 -9.88 7.29 -6.76
N PHE A 15 -9.16 7.71 -5.71
CA PHE A 15 -9.37 7.23 -4.35
C PHE A 15 -10.70 7.70 -3.78
N SER A 16 -11.03 8.99 -3.94
CA SER A 16 -12.30 9.56 -3.49
C SER A 16 -13.52 8.97 -4.19
N THR A 17 -13.38 8.53 -5.44
CA THR A 17 -14.48 7.89 -6.17
C THR A 17 -14.64 6.40 -5.83
N LYS A 18 -13.53 5.71 -5.50
CA LYS A 18 -13.52 4.24 -5.41
C LYS A 18 -13.40 3.69 -4.00
N ALA A 19 -12.77 4.40 -3.07
CA ALA A 19 -12.59 3.96 -1.68
C ALA A 19 -13.54 4.67 -0.71
N ILE A 20 -14.21 5.74 -1.17
CA ILE A 20 -15.16 6.54 -0.41
C ILE A 20 -16.49 6.51 -1.16
N ASP A 21 -17.59 6.43 -0.43
CA ASP A 21 -18.93 6.45 -0.99
C ASP A 21 -19.42 7.89 -1.28
N LYS A 22 -20.66 8.00 -1.77
CA LYS A 22 -21.26 9.28 -2.17
C LYS A 22 -21.52 10.21 -0.99
N ASP A 23 -21.61 9.67 0.21
CA ASP A 23 -21.87 10.42 1.44
C ASP A 23 -20.55 10.86 2.11
N GLY A 24 -19.41 10.55 1.47
CA GLY A 24 -18.08 10.88 1.99
C GLY A 24 -17.55 9.89 3.03
N SER A 25 -18.22 8.75 3.21
CA SER A 25 -17.80 7.72 4.16
C SER A 25 -16.90 6.68 3.49
N PRO A 26 -15.82 6.23 4.15
CA PRO A 26 -15.03 5.11 3.66
C PRO A 26 -15.88 3.87 3.39
N ASN A 27 -15.65 3.19 2.26
CA ASN A 27 -16.35 1.95 1.94
C ASN A 27 -16.21 0.86 3.02
N ALA A 28 -15.10 0.88 3.78
CA ALA A 28 -14.88 -0.03 4.89
C ALA A 28 -15.83 0.17 6.07
N CYS A 29 -16.51 1.33 6.20
CA CYS A 29 -17.55 1.51 7.22
C CYS A 29 -18.69 0.50 7.05
N LYS A 30 -18.94 -0.01 5.83
CA LYS A 30 -19.93 -1.05 5.57
C LYS A 30 -19.66 -2.34 6.33
N ILE A 31 -18.41 -2.58 6.74
CA ILE A 31 -18.05 -3.72 7.59
C ILE A 31 -18.82 -3.67 8.91
N HIS A 32 -19.18 -2.49 9.43
CA HIS A 32 -20.03 -2.39 10.62
C HIS A 32 -21.38 -3.10 10.44
N ASP A 33 -21.98 -2.99 9.25
CA ASP A 33 -23.28 -3.60 8.96
C ASP A 33 -23.21 -5.14 9.02
N ALA A 34 -22.03 -5.73 8.75
CA ALA A 34 -21.83 -7.17 8.85
C ALA A 34 -21.81 -7.71 10.28
N PHE A 35 -21.59 -6.86 11.29
CA PHE A 35 -21.41 -7.25 12.69
C PHE A 35 -22.44 -6.63 13.65
N GLY A 36 -23.63 -6.29 13.15
CA GLY A 36 -24.74 -5.77 13.97
C GLY A 36 -24.98 -4.25 13.88
N GLY A 37 -24.28 -3.55 12.99
CA GLY A 37 -24.49 -2.13 12.69
C GLY A 37 -23.88 -1.15 13.71
N MET A 38 -23.86 0.14 13.38
CA MET A 38 -23.37 1.20 14.30
C MET A 38 -24.35 1.54 15.43
N GLU A 39 -25.62 1.10 15.34
CA GLU A 39 -26.67 1.35 16.32
C GLU A 39 -26.90 0.17 17.29
N GLY A 40 -26.22 -0.97 17.08
CA GLY A 40 -26.29 -2.14 17.95
C GLY A 40 -25.35 -2.06 19.15
N GLU A 41 -25.55 -2.94 20.15
CA GLU A 41 -24.66 -3.09 21.32
C GLU A 41 -23.24 -3.60 20.97
N HIS A 42 -22.98 -3.87 19.69
CA HIS A 42 -21.78 -4.51 19.17
C HIS A 42 -20.96 -3.53 18.31
N HIS A 43 -20.00 -2.85 18.94
CA HIS A 43 -19.03 -2.04 18.21
C HIS A 43 -17.92 -2.93 17.64
N ASN A 44 -17.95 -3.16 16.31
CA ASN A 44 -16.90 -3.90 15.63
C ASN A 44 -15.69 -3.01 15.32
N CYS A 45 -14.52 -3.35 15.87
CA CYS A 45 -13.33 -2.53 15.74
C CYS A 45 -12.70 -2.57 14.33
N LEU A 46 -13.04 -3.58 13.52
CA LEU A 46 -12.44 -3.80 12.20
C LEU A 46 -12.84 -2.67 11.22
N GLY A 47 -14.13 -2.36 11.15
CA GLY A 47 -14.67 -1.29 10.32
C GLY A 47 -14.01 0.07 10.64
N CYS A 48 -13.91 0.42 11.93
CA CYS A 48 -13.28 1.67 12.36
C CYS A 48 -11.80 1.75 12.00
N ASN A 49 -11.03 0.70 12.26
CA ASN A 49 -9.60 0.69 11.95
C ASN A 49 -9.34 0.90 10.45
N PHE A 50 -10.15 0.28 9.59
CA PHE A 50 -10.03 0.43 8.14
C PHE A 50 -10.56 1.76 7.62
N ALA A 51 -11.63 2.28 8.21
CA ALA A 51 -12.15 3.62 7.93
C ALA A 51 -11.09 4.69 8.24
N ASP A 52 -10.45 4.61 9.41
CA ASP A 52 -9.40 5.54 9.82
C ASP A 52 -8.19 5.53 8.87
N CYS A 53 -7.77 4.34 8.41
CA CYS A 53 -6.71 4.23 7.41
C CYS A 53 -7.10 4.85 6.07
N THR A 54 -8.34 4.63 5.65
CA THR A 54 -8.90 5.20 4.41
C THR A 54 -8.95 6.72 4.51
N ASN A 55 -9.39 7.26 5.64
CA ASN A 55 -9.43 8.68 5.94
C ASN A 55 -8.02 9.30 6.00
N LEU A 56 -7.03 8.60 6.55
CA LEU A 56 -5.64 9.06 6.57
C LEU A 56 -5.08 9.21 5.15
N ILE A 57 -5.27 8.21 4.29
CA ILE A 57 -4.85 8.27 2.89
C ILE A 57 -5.59 9.39 2.14
N SER A 58 -6.91 9.48 2.32
CA SER A 58 -7.74 10.53 1.71
C SER A 58 -7.27 11.94 2.09
N ARG A 59 -7.02 12.19 3.39
CA ARG A 59 -6.52 13.48 3.87
C ARG A 59 -5.17 13.85 3.27
N TYR A 60 -4.25 12.89 3.17
CA TYR A 60 -2.96 13.11 2.53
C TYR A 60 -3.12 13.49 1.05
N LEU A 61 -3.93 12.74 0.30
CA LEU A 61 -4.20 12.98 -1.11
C LEU A 61 -4.98 14.29 -1.36
N LYS A 62 -5.82 14.71 -0.42
CA LYS A 62 -6.56 15.98 -0.51
C LYS A 62 -5.63 17.19 -0.60
N ASN A 63 -4.44 17.10 -0.01
CA ASN A 63 -3.41 18.15 -0.06
C ASN A 63 -2.54 18.08 -1.33
N ASN A 64 -3.01 17.44 -2.41
CA ASN A 64 -2.24 17.23 -3.64
C ASN A 64 -1.62 18.49 -4.25
N GLU A 65 -2.23 19.67 -4.05
CA GLU A 65 -1.69 20.95 -4.54
C GLU A 65 -0.38 21.35 -3.83
N GLU A 66 -0.10 20.80 -2.65
CA GLU A 66 1.12 21.05 -1.87
C GLU A 66 2.22 19.99 -2.12
N LEU A 67 1.86 18.85 -2.73
CA LEU A 67 2.76 17.72 -2.94
C LEU A 67 3.59 17.92 -4.21
N THR A 68 4.87 18.28 -4.06
CA THR A 68 5.77 18.70 -5.14
C THR A 68 7.08 17.91 -5.18
N ASP A 69 7.48 17.24 -4.10
CA ASP A 69 8.76 16.55 -3.98
C ASP A 69 8.60 15.05 -4.28
N ILE A 70 9.24 14.59 -5.35
CA ILE A 70 9.12 13.19 -5.80
C ILE A 70 9.59 12.22 -4.73
N GLN A 71 10.72 12.49 -4.07
CA GLN A 71 11.28 11.58 -3.08
C GLN A 71 10.38 11.49 -1.86
N GLN A 72 10.07 12.62 -1.25
CA GLN A 72 9.30 12.71 -0.02
C GLN A 72 7.87 12.25 -0.23
N ASP A 73 7.18 12.78 -1.24
CA ASP A 73 5.74 12.65 -1.32
C ASP A 73 5.33 11.25 -1.81
N PHE A 74 6.10 10.65 -2.72
CA PHE A 74 5.88 9.24 -3.11
C PHE A 74 6.25 8.29 -1.97
N THR A 75 7.31 8.59 -1.20
CA THR A 75 7.71 7.80 -0.03
C THR A 75 6.59 7.76 1.00
N VAL A 76 6.09 8.92 1.41
CA VAL A 76 5.01 9.01 2.40
C VAL A 76 3.77 8.30 1.87
N TYR A 77 3.40 8.53 0.60
CA TYR A 77 2.24 7.89 0.01
C TYR A 77 2.34 6.35 0.02
N LEU A 78 3.44 5.79 -0.46
CA LEU A 78 3.66 4.34 -0.50
C LEU A 78 3.66 3.71 0.90
N LEU A 79 4.18 4.42 1.91
CA LEU A 79 4.13 3.98 3.30
C LEU A 79 2.70 4.00 3.85
N LEU A 80 1.88 5.01 3.54
CA LEU A 80 0.47 5.03 3.92
C LEU A 80 -0.30 3.86 3.30
N LEU A 81 -0.06 3.57 2.01
CA LEU A 81 -0.65 2.41 1.35
C LEU A 81 -0.21 1.10 2.00
N TYR A 82 1.07 0.98 2.34
CA TYR A 82 1.62 -0.18 3.03
C TYR A 82 0.98 -0.42 4.40
N LEU A 83 0.78 0.63 5.19
CA LEU A 83 0.11 0.52 6.50
C LEU A 83 -1.34 0.01 6.40
N LEU A 84 -2.05 0.37 5.32
CA LEU A 84 -3.37 -0.21 5.04
C LEU A 84 -3.24 -1.69 4.68
N VAL A 85 -2.33 -2.02 3.75
CA VAL A 85 -2.09 -3.39 3.28
C VAL A 85 -1.74 -4.34 4.42
N GLU A 86 -0.84 -3.96 5.33
CA GLU A 86 -0.45 -4.85 6.44
C GLU A 86 -1.62 -5.15 7.38
N ARG A 87 -2.54 -4.20 7.59
CA ARG A 87 -3.76 -4.46 8.37
C ARG A 87 -4.69 -5.43 7.67
N VAL A 88 -4.80 -5.36 6.34
CA VAL A 88 -5.59 -6.33 5.56
C VAL A 88 -4.97 -7.73 5.62
N GLU A 89 -3.63 -7.84 5.54
CA GLU A 89 -2.94 -9.13 5.65
C GLU A 89 -3.16 -9.80 7.02
N ILE A 90 -3.20 -9.04 8.11
CA ILE A 90 -3.57 -9.57 9.44
C ILE A 90 -4.95 -10.26 9.37
N VAL A 91 -5.92 -9.63 8.72
CA VAL A 91 -7.26 -10.22 8.55
C VAL A 91 -7.21 -11.47 7.68
N PHE A 92 -6.43 -11.47 6.60
CA PHE A 92 -6.25 -12.65 5.77
C PHE A 92 -5.67 -13.83 6.54
N ASP A 93 -4.76 -13.58 7.48
CA ASP A 93 -4.16 -14.62 8.31
C ASP A 93 -5.15 -15.16 9.34
N ILE A 94 -5.98 -14.31 9.95
CA ILE A 94 -7.06 -14.71 10.87
C ILE A 94 -8.07 -15.61 10.15
N ILE A 95 -8.58 -15.19 8.98
CA ILE A 95 -9.58 -15.96 8.22
C ILE A 95 -8.95 -17.10 7.38
N GLN A 96 -7.63 -17.26 7.46
CA GLN A 96 -6.84 -18.23 6.70
C GLN A 96 -7.16 -18.21 5.19
N LEU A 97 -7.20 -17.01 4.60
CA LEU A 97 -7.57 -16.82 3.20
C LEU A 97 -6.60 -17.59 2.27
N PRO A 98 -7.08 -18.48 1.37
CA PRO A 98 -6.21 -19.27 0.52
C PRO A 98 -5.28 -18.43 -0.37
N GLU A 99 -4.02 -18.84 -0.46
CA GLU A 99 -2.99 -18.11 -1.22
C GLU A 99 -3.37 -17.92 -2.69
N THR A 100 -4.00 -18.92 -3.31
CA THR A 100 -4.47 -18.83 -4.70
C THR A 100 -5.50 -17.72 -4.91
N TYR A 101 -6.32 -17.42 -3.89
CA TYR A 101 -7.24 -16.30 -3.91
C TYR A 101 -6.50 -14.97 -3.66
N ARG A 102 -5.52 -14.96 -2.73
CA ARG A 102 -4.62 -13.82 -2.46
C ARG A 102 -3.93 -13.35 -3.74
N GLU A 103 -3.28 -14.27 -4.45
CA GLU A 103 -2.55 -13.99 -5.69
C GLU A 103 -3.45 -13.43 -6.80
N LYS A 104 -4.68 -13.95 -6.92
CA LYS A 104 -5.62 -13.56 -7.97
C LYS A 104 -6.17 -12.14 -7.76
N HIS A 105 -6.54 -11.79 -6.53
CA HIS A 105 -7.30 -10.57 -6.24
C HIS A 105 -6.49 -9.48 -5.56
N PHE A 106 -5.35 -9.80 -4.95
CA PHE A 106 -4.60 -8.91 -4.06
C PHE A 106 -3.13 -8.77 -4.43
N LYS A 107 -2.74 -9.12 -5.66
CA LYS A 107 -1.35 -9.00 -6.16
C LYS A 107 -0.75 -7.60 -5.99
N VAL A 108 -1.57 -6.55 -6.04
CA VAL A 108 -1.11 -5.16 -5.81
C VAL A 108 -0.57 -4.94 -4.40
N PHE A 109 -1.05 -5.67 -3.40
CA PHE A 109 -0.54 -5.59 -2.03
C PHE A 109 0.93 -6.01 -1.97
N GLN A 110 1.28 -7.08 -2.69
CA GLN A 110 2.67 -7.52 -2.81
C GLN A 110 3.55 -6.48 -3.51
N GLN A 111 3.03 -5.77 -4.52
CA GLN A 111 3.73 -4.66 -5.16
C GLN A 111 4.01 -3.53 -4.16
N ILE A 112 2.99 -3.11 -3.40
CA ILE A 112 3.13 -2.05 -2.38
C ILE A 112 4.14 -2.46 -1.30
N ARG A 113 4.07 -3.70 -0.79
CA ARG A 113 4.99 -4.22 0.23
C ARG A 113 6.45 -4.19 -0.22
N LYS A 114 6.71 -4.57 -1.48
CA LYS A 114 8.06 -4.53 -2.06
C LYS A 114 8.63 -3.11 -2.10
N TRP A 115 7.86 -2.14 -2.57
CA TRP A 115 8.28 -0.72 -2.56
C TRP A 115 8.46 -0.19 -1.14
N ALA A 116 7.55 -0.50 -0.22
CA ALA A 116 7.70 -0.14 1.17
C ALA A 116 8.93 -0.79 1.82
N ASN A 117 9.29 -2.01 1.45
CA ASN A 117 10.51 -2.66 1.93
C ASN A 117 11.77 -1.98 1.42
N PHE A 118 11.79 -1.52 0.16
CA PHE A 118 12.88 -0.68 -0.35
C PHE A 118 13.02 0.60 0.47
N ILE A 119 11.91 1.29 0.75
CA ILE A 119 11.88 2.54 1.52
C ILE A 119 12.33 2.33 2.97
N LYS A 120 11.72 1.38 3.69
CA LYS A 120 11.99 1.11 5.11
C LYS A 120 13.37 0.51 5.36
N HIS A 121 13.83 -0.32 4.42
CA HIS A 121 15.04 -1.11 4.56
C HIS A 121 15.91 -0.95 3.29
N PRO A 122 16.53 0.22 3.06
CA PRO A 122 17.26 0.51 1.83
C PRO A 122 18.48 -0.39 1.58
N LYS A 123 18.90 -1.22 2.54
CA LYS A 123 20.06 -2.13 2.42
C LYS A 123 21.27 -1.40 1.84
N SER A 124 21.86 -1.91 0.75
CA SER A 124 23.05 -1.33 0.11
C SER A 124 22.78 -0.05 -0.68
N PHE A 125 21.52 0.39 -0.83
CA PHE A 125 21.19 1.66 -1.47
C PHE A 125 21.76 2.86 -0.73
N ILE A 126 21.94 2.76 0.59
CA ILE A 126 22.59 3.80 1.40
C ILE A 126 24.05 4.08 0.98
N LEU A 127 24.65 3.18 0.19
CA LEU A 127 26.02 3.29 -0.32
C LEU A 127 26.08 3.94 -1.71
N THR A 128 24.96 4.46 -2.21
CA THR A 128 24.89 5.23 -3.45
C THR A 128 25.14 6.71 -3.17
N HIS A 129 25.68 7.43 -4.16
CA HIS A 129 25.93 8.86 -4.07
C HIS A 129 24.89 9.64 -4.86
N HIS A 130 24.13 10.48 -4.14
CA HIS A 130 23.16 11.44 -4.70
C HIS A 130 22.20 10.80 -5.73
N PRO A 131 21.36 9.83 -5.31
CA PRO A 131 20.35 9.29 -6.21
C PRO A 131 19.38 10.38 -6.65
N GLU A 132 18.88 10.24 -7.87
CA GLU A 132 17.80 11.06 -8.43
C GLU A 132 16.49 10.30 -8.36
N TYR A 133 15.40 11.04 -8.33
CA TYR A 133 14.06 10.48 -8.18
C TYR A 133 13.18 10.94 -9.34
N ASP A 134 12.46 9.99 -9.89
CA ASP A 134 11.48 10.19 -10.94
C ASP A 134 10.34 9.18 -10.78
N PHE A 135 9.33 9.25 -11.62
CA PHE A 135 8.22 8.31 -11.65
C PHE A 135 7.85 7.94 -13.08
N GLU A 136 7.29 6.74 -13.24
CA GLU A 136 6.79 6.27 -14.52
C GLU A 136 5.81 7.29 -15.13
N ASN A 137 6.01 7.62 -16.41
CA ASN A 137 5.21 8.57 -17.19
C ASN A 137 5.37 10.07 -16.85
N SER A 138 6.36 10.46 -16.03
CA SER A 138 6.65 11.89 -15.72
C SER A 138 7.00 12.73 -16.97
N ARG A 139 7.56 12.09 -18.00
CA ARG A 139 8.13 12.72 -19.21
C ARG A 139 9.30 13.67 -18.90
N ILE A 140 9.90 13.58 -17.71
CA ILE A 140 11.13 14.28 -17.38
C ILE A 140 12.25 13.72 -18.28
N ILE A 141 12.96 14.61 -18.95
CA ILE A 141 14.12 14.26 -19.77
C ILE A 141 15.36 14.44 -18.90
N HIS A 142 16.12 13.37 -18.75
CA HIS A 142 17.38 13.39 -18.03
C HIS A 142 18.53 13.57 -19.02
N ASP A 143 19.32 14.62 -18.84
CA ASP A 143 20.45 14.94 -19.74
C ASP A 143 21.70 14.07 -19.49
N ARG A 144 21.58 13.03 -18.65
CA ARG A 144 22.67 12.14 -18.26
C ARG A 144 22.24 10.67 -18.27
N GLU A 145 23.23 9.80 -18.46
CA GLU A 145 23.04 8.36 -18.30
C GLU A 145 23.12 7.94 -16.83
N PHE A 146 22.19 7.07 -16.44
CA PHE A 146 22.17 6.47 -15.11
C PHE A 146 22.99 5.19 -15.10
N SER A 147 23.82 5.03 -14.05
CA SER A 147 24.60 3.80 -13.88
C SER A 147 23.77 2.64 -13.35
N GLU A 148 22.60 2.94 -12.78
CA GLU A 148 21.61 2.00 -12.29
C GLU A 148 20.23 2.66 -12.21
N THR A 149 19.18 1.88 -12.47
CA THR A 149 17.79 2.32 -12.30
C THR A 149 17.05 1.37 -11.36
N ILE A 150 16.62 1.90 -10.22
CA ILE A 150 15.77 1.22 -9.24
C ILE A 150 14.31 1.44 -9.66
N ASN A 151 13.76 0.46 -10.37
CA ASN A 151 12.37 0.41 -10.83
C ASN A 151 11.64 -0.82 -10.24
N GLU A 152 10.41 -1.08 -10.68
CA GLU A 152 9.60 -2.24 -10.23
C GLU A 152 10.33 -3.58 -10.36
N ILE A 153 11.07 -3.78 -11.45
CA ILE A 153 11.84 -5.03 -11.69
C ILE A 153 12.95 -5.16 -10.65
N PHE A 154 13.70 -4.07 -10.40
CA PHE A 154 14.75 -4.04 -9.40
C PHE A 154 14.21 -4.32 -7.99
N VAL A 155 13.12 -3.63 -7.62
CA VAL A 155 12.52 -3.75 -6.30
C VAL A 155 11.97 -5.18 -6.10
N THR A 156 11.29 -5.73 -7.11
CA THR A 156 10.80 -7.12 -7.09
C THR A 156 11.93 -8.14 -6.94
N GLN A 157 13.10 -7.89 -7.54
CA GLN A 157 14.24 -8.80 -7.44
C GLN A 157 14.91 -8.78 -6.06
N PHE A 158 15.19 -7.60 -5.51
CA PHE A 158 16.08 -7.44 -4.35
C PHE A 158 15.36 -7.19 -3.00
N TYR A 159 14.08 -6.83 -3.05
CA TYR A 159 13.27 -6.52 -1.87
C TYR A 159 12.09 -7.48 -1.70
N LYS A 160 12.14 -8.64 -2.36
CA LYS A 160 11.33 -9.80 -1.97
C LYS A 160 11.88 -10.40 -0.67
N GLY A 161 10.98 -10.88 0.18
CA GLY A 161 11.35 -11.68 1.35
C GLY A 161 11.87 -13.05 0.90
N PHE A 162 12.95 -13.52 1.52
CA PHE A 162 13.47 -14.87 1.34
C PHE A 162 13.36 -15.60 2.67
N THR A 163 12.87 -16.84 2.64
CA THR A 163 12.81 -17.73 3.80
C THR A 163 14.11 -18.47 4.01
N ASP A 164 14.87 -18.75 2.95
CA ASP A 164 16.20 -19.36 3.01
C ASP A 164 17.28 -18.30 3.31
N PRO A 165 17.98 -18.39 4.45
CA PRO A 165 19.07 -17.47 4.80
C PRO A 165 20.23 -17.47 3.80
N VAL A 166 20.52 -18.59 3.14
CA VAL A 166 21.62 -18.71 2.18
C VAL A 166 21.29 -17.93 0.90
N GLU A 167 20.06 -18.07 0.38
CA GLU A 167 19.59 -17.27 -0.75
C GLU A 167 19.53 -15.79 -0.42
N GLN A 168 19.10 -15.44 0.79
CA GLN A 168 19.06 -14.07 1.27
C GLN A 168 20.47 -13.45 1.31
N GLN A 169 21.46 -14.18 1.82
CA GLN A 169 22.85 -13.72 1.87
C GLN A 169 23.41 -13.49 0.47
N LYS A 170 23.15 -14.42 -0.46
CA LYS A 170 23.56 -14.28 -1.86
C LYS A 170 22.97 -13.02 -2.50
N HIS A 171 21.66 -12.80 -2.36
CA HIS A 171 21.00 -11.62 -2.92
C HIS A 171 21.49 -10.31 -2.30
N ASN A 172 21.73 -10.30 -0.99
CA ASN A 172 22.28 -9.10 -0.32
C ASN A 172 23.70 -8.80 -0.81
N LYS A 173 24.52 -9.82 -1.07
CA LYS A 173 25.86 -9.66 -1.66
C LYS A 173 25.78 -9.12 -3.09
N ASP A 174 24.88 -9.65 -3.92
CA ASP A 174 24.68 -9.18 -5.30
C ASP A 174 24.21 -7.71 -5.30
N LEU A 175 23.25 -7.36 -4.44
CA LEU A 175 22.80 -5.98 -4.25
C LEU A 175 23.93 -5.05 -3.80
N TYR A 176 24.77 -5.50 -2.86
CA TYR A 176 25.93 -4.75 -2.38
C TYR A 176 26.92 -4.46 -3.51
N LEU A 177 27.27 -5.47 -4.31
CA LEU A 177 28.16 -5.29 -5.45
C LEU A 177 27.57 -4.36 -6.51
N ARG A 178 26.25 -4.42 -6.71
CA ARG A 178 25.52 -3.62 -7.68
C ARG A 178 25.45 -2.14 -7.30
N LEU A 179 25.24 -1.81 -6.02
CA LEU A 179 24.98 -0.44 -5.57
C LEU A 179 26.15 0.29 -4.90
N ARG A 180 27.16 -0.41 -4.36
CA ARG A 180 28.25 0.24 -3.62
C ARG A 180 29.00 1.25 -4.48
N ASN A 181 29.19 2.46 -3.95
CA ASN A 181 29.90 3.58 -4.59
C ASN A 181 29.34 3.98 -5.97
N LYS A 182 28.09 3.60 -6.29
CA LYS A 182 27.45 4.03 -7.53
C LYS A 182 27.08 5.50 -7.45
N LYS A 183 27.32 6.22 -8.54
CA LYS A 183 26.87 7.59 -8.80
C LYS A 183 25.80 7.56 -9.88
N ASN A 184 24.97 8.60 -9.98
CA ASN A 184 23.91 8.70 -10.99
C ASN A 184 22.99 7.46 -10.93
N VAL A 185 22.40 7.19 -9.76
CA VAL A 185 21.39 6.14 -9.61
C VAL A 185 20.02 6.81 -9.72
N LEU A 186 19.15 6.28 -10.56
CA LEU A 186 17.77 6.74 -10.68
C LEU A 186 16.85 5.84 -9.85
N VAL A 187 16.04 6.41 -8.97
CA VAL A 187 14.87 5.75 -8.39
C VAL A 187 13.66 6.15 -9.22
N LEU A 188 13.12 5.18 -9.96
CA LEU A 188 11.95 5.36 -10.80
C LEU A 188 10.73 4.72 -10.10
N PHE A 189 9.97 5.54 -9.38
CA PHE A 189 8.74 5.12 -8.71
C PHE A 189 7.69 4.64 -9.73
N PRO A 190 6.79 3.72 -9.32
CA PRO A 190 5.74 3.24 -10.21
C PRO A 190 4.73 4.35 -10.48
N ASP A 191 3.92 4.18 -11.53
CA ASP A 191 2.77 5.05 -11.73
C ASP A 191 1.78 4.91 -10.56
N ILE A 192 1.80 5.88 -9.65
CA ILE A 192 1.01 5.84 -8.41
C ILE A 192 -0.50 5.93 -8.66
N ALA A 193 -0.96 6.46 -9.80
CA ALA A 193 -2.39 6.48 -10.12
C ALA A 193 -2.87 5.09 -10.54
N ILE A 194 -2.08 4.39 -11.35
CA ILE A 194 -2.34 2.98 -11.69
C ILE A 194 -2.31 2.12 -10.41
N LEU A 195 -1.34 2.37 -9.53
CA LEU A 195 -1.22 1.68 -8.24
C LEU A 195 -2.45 1.93 -7.35
N THR A 196 -2.88 3.20 -7.23
CA THR A 196 -4.08 3.62 -6.49
C THR A 196 -5.32 2.89 -7.00
N ASN A 197 -5.51 2.88 -8.31
CA ASN A 197 -6.65 2.23 -8.94
C ASN A 197 -6.71 0.72 -8.64
N LYS A 198 -5.58 0.04 -8.75
CA LYS A 198 -5.46 -1.39 -8.40
C LYS A 198 -5.70 -1.63 -6.91
N LEU A 199 -5.14 -0.77 -6.05
CA LEU A 199 -5.36 -0.83 -4.61
C LEU A 199 -6.85 -0.71 -4.29
N CYS A 200 -7.55 0.31 -4.81
CA CYS A 200 -8.97 0.49 -4.55
C CYS A 200 -9.81 -0.71 -5.00
N TYR A 201 -9.47 -1.31 -6.16
CA TYR A 201 -10.11 -2.55 -6.60
C TYR A 201 -9.92 -3.68 -5.58
N SER A 202 -8.67 -3.97 -5.21
CA SER A 202 -8.35 -5.04 -4.26
C SER A 202 -8.95 -4.77 -2.88
N TYR A 203 -8.93 -3.53 -2.42
CA TYR A 203 -9.49 -3.15 -1.13
C TYR A 203 -11.02 -3.26 -1.10
N ASN A 204 -11.72 -2.86 -2.16
CA ASN A 204 -13.16 -3.09 -2.25
C ASN A 204 -13.49 -4.60 -2.33
N LYS A 205 -12.64 -5.40 -2.99
CA LYS A 205 -12.78 -6.86 -2.98
C LYS A 205 -12.55 -7.47 -1.60
N PHE A 206 -11.66 -6.90 -0.81
CA PHE A 206 -11.51 -7.25 0.60
C PHE A 206 -12.78 -6.94 1.39
N VAL A 207 -13.33 -5.73 1.27
CA VAL A 207 -14.58 -5.35 1.96
C VAL A 207 -15.72 -6.31 1.56
N GLU A 208 -15.93 -6.54 0.26
CA GLU A 208 -16.94 -7.46 -0.26
C GLU A 208 -16.76 -8.89 0.27
N LEU A 209 -15.52 -9.38 0.36
CA LEU A 209 -15.20 -10.70 0.89
C LEU A 209 -15.67 -10.85 2.34
N ILE A 210 -15.45 -9.84 3.18
CA ILE A 210 -15.89 -9.86 4.58
C ILE A 210 -17.42 -9.80 4.65
N LEU A 211 -18.06 -8.94 3.86
CA LEU A 211 -19.52 -8.78 3.92
C LEU A 211 -20.29 -10.02 3.46
N SER A 212 -19.78 -10.71 2.43
CA SER A 212 -20.51 -11.78 1.73
C SER A 212 -20.24 -13.19 2.24
N ASN A 213 -19.25 -13.38 3.12
CA ASN A 213 -18.86 -14.70 3.62
C ASN A 213 -19.23 -14.86 5.10
N GLU A 214 -20.31 -15.60 5.38
CA GLU A 214 -20.78 -15.85 6.75
C GLU A 214 -19.74 -16.51 7.65
N VAL A 215 -18.95 -17.45 7.12
CA VAL A 215 -17.90 -18.14 7.90
C VAL A 215 -16.82 -17.15 8.35
N TYR A 216 -16.42 -16.24 7.45
CA TYR A 216 -15.43 -15.22 7.81
C TYR A 216 -15.98 -14.20 8.81
N LYS A 217 -17.27 -13.86 8.70
CA LYS A 217 -17.92 -13.01 9.71
C LYS A 217 -17.97 -13.71 11.06
N GLU A 218 -18.33 -14.98 11.12
CA GLU A 218 -18.33 -15.74 12.38
C GLU A 218 -16.94 -15.74 13.02
N ILE A 219 -15.89 -16.12 12.27
CA ILE A 219 -14.50 -16.13 12.75
C ILE A 219 -14.07 -14.75 13.26
N LEU A 220 -14.39 -13.68 12.52
CA LEU A 220 -13.95 -12.34 12.88
C LEU A 220 -14.76 -11.75 14.05
N ASN A 221 -16.03 -12.11 14.19
CA ASN A 221 -16.89 -11.58 15.24
C ASN A 221 -16.34 -11.93 16.63
N ASP A 222 -15.88 -13.16 16.80
CA ASP A 222 -15.29 -13.65 18.06
C ASP A 222 -14.02 -12.88 18.45
N GLU A 223 -13.25 -12.42 17.45
CA GLU A 223 -11.98 -11.70 17.66
C GLU A 223 -12.13 -10.17 17.75
N THR A 224 -13.23 -9.61 17.24
CA THR A 224 -13.33 -8.15 16.98
C THR A 224 -14.55 -7.45 17.60
N THR A 225 -15.42 -8.18 18.29
CA THR A 225 -16.63 -7.65 18.92
C THR A 225 -16.51 -7.72 20.44
N ILE A 226 -16.66 -6.57 21.11
CA ILE A 226 -16.81 -6.52 22.57
C ILE A 226 -18.28 -6.76 22.91
N SER A 227 -18.58 -7.84 23.63
CA SER A 227 -19.96 -8.24 23.98
C SER A 227 -20.64 -7.28 24.98
N ALA A 228 -19.92 -6.34 25.58
CA ALA A 228 -20.38 -5.45 26.66
C ALA A 228 -19.97 -3.98 26.47
N TYR A 229 -19.91 -3.46 25.23
CA TYR A 229 -19.40 -2.09 24.96
C TYR A 229 -20.27 -0.98 25.58
N PHE A 230 -21.57 -1.25 25.80
CA PHE A 230 -22.54 -0.30 26.38
C PHE A 230 -23.06 -0.68 27.76
N GLU A 231 -22.56 -1.75 28.39
CA GLU A 231 -22.94 -2.06 29.78
C GLU A 231 -22.28 -1.04 30.72
N LYS A 232 -23.06 -0.02 31.10
CA LYS A 232 -22.78 0.91 32.20
C LYS A 232 -23.78 0.71 33.32
#